data_AF-X1TSG7-F1
#
_entry.id   AF-X1TSG7-F1
#
_cell.length_a   1.000
_cell.length_b   1.000
_cell.length_c   1.000
_cell.angle_alpha   90.00
_cell.angle_beta   90.00
_cell.angle_gamma   90.00
#
_symmetry.space_group_name_H-M   'P 1'
#
loop_
_entity.id
_entity.type
_entity.pdbx_description
1 polymer ?
#
loop_
_entity_poly.entity_id
_entity_poly.type
_entity_poly.pdbx_seq_one_letter_code
_entity_poly.pdbx_strand_id
1 'polypeptide(L)'
;LADLCSDVIIDYCKTVKEETGGKSLAGAFYGYLMELSWNSGFFAEWPDRWRESDYSTTQRSGHLGLDKIFDSQYIDFLVSPYSYGFRGIGGESPSMIPAESARLHGKFIIVEDDVRLHEDSYHAQYGQAKNLQESITILRRNFNQYVTHGQGYWRPATDEKKLLPVLKRLNEVGTFALQTDRAPIAEIAVLLDDESFYYETVKNNLDVPLIFRQKLEGLIRFGAPFSTYLLDDFIEGLVRPHK
;
A
#
# COMPACT_ATOMS: atom_id res chain seq x y z
N LEU A 1 -14.97 15.78 0.15
CA LEU A 1 -14.96 14.54 -0.66
C LEU A 1 -14.52 13.35 0.19
N ALA A 2 -13.33 13.43 0.79
CA ALA A 2 -12.82 12.47 1.77
C ALA A 2 -13.88 12.00 2.79
N ASP A 3 -14.48 12.92 3.57
CA ASP A 3 -15.49 12.56 4.58
C ASP A 3 -16.65 11.74 4.03
N LEU A 4 -17.14 12.12 2.85
CA LEU A 4 -18.24 11.42 2.17
C LEU A 4 -17.81 10.02 1.74
N CYS A 5 -16.60 9.87 1.19
CA CYS A 5 -16.05 8.56 0.84
C CYS A 5 -15.91 7.68 2.09
N SER A 6 -15.37 8.22 3.19
CA SER A 6 -15.23 7.51 4.45
C SER A 6 -16.58 7.12 5.04
N ASP A 7 -17.58 8.01 5.03
CA ASP A 7 -18.94 7.70 5.50
C ASP A 7 -19.58 6.56 4.71
N VAL A 8 -19.47 6.58 3.38
CA VAL A 8 -20.00 5.52 2.52
C VAL A 8 -19.29 4.19 2.76
N ILE A 9 -17.97 4.20 2.90
CA ILE A 9 -17.20 2.99 3.21
C ILE A 9 -17.62 2.41 4.56
N ILE A 10 -17.75 3.25 5.59
CA ILE A 10 -18.18 2.83 6.93
C ILE A 10 -19.59 2.26 6.89
N ASP A 11 -20.52 2.91 6.19
CA ASP A 11 -21.91 2.45 6.07
C ASP A 11 -22.00 1.07 5.37
N TYR A 12 -21.25 0.86 4.28
CA TYR A 12 -21.17 -0.43 3.62
C TYR A 12 -20.56 -1.51 4.50
N CYS A 13 -19.46 -1.20 5.20
CA CYS A 13 -18.84 -2.15 6.11
C CYS A 13 -19.77 -2.50 7.28
N LYS A 14 -20.47 -1.50 7.84
CA LYS A 14 -21.48 -1.70 8.87
C LYS A 14 -22.59 -2.62 8.40
N THR A 15 -23.11 -2.40 7.20
CA THR A 15 -24.14 -3.26 6.59
C THR A 15 -23.66 -4.71 6.50
N VAL A 16 -22.43 -4.95 6.05
CA VAL A 16 -21.84 -6.31 6.03
C VAL A 16 -21.77 -6.91 7.44
N LYS A 17 -21.37 -6.13 8.45
CA LYS A 17 -21.30 -6.60 9.84
C LYS A 17 -22.67 -6.96 10.39
N GLU A 18 -23.68 -6.14 10.17
CA GLU A 18 -25.04 -6.37 10.65
C GLU A 18 -25.68 -7.60 10.00
N GLU A 19 -25.63 -7.70 8.67
CA GLU A 19 -26.23 -8.80 7.90
C GLU A 19 -25.54 -10.14 8.16
N THR A 20 -24.25 -10.13 8.53
CA THR A 20 -23.49 -11.36 8.81
C THR A 20 -23.44 -11.69 10.31
N GLY A 21 -24.04 -10.86 11.18
CA GLY A 21 -23.93 -10.99 12.63
C GLY A 21 -22.46 -10.95 13.10
N GLY A 22 -21.63 -10.13 12.46
CA GLY A 22 -20.21 -9.94 12.75
C GLY A 22 -19.29 -11.08 12.27
N LYS A 23 -19.79 -12.06 11.52
CA LYS A 23 -18.98 -13.23 11.11
C LYS A 23 -18.01 -12.93 9.95
N SER A 24 -18.31 -11.95 9.11
CA SER A 24 -17.47 -11.57 7.98
C SER A 24 -16.56 -10.40 8.34
N LEU A 25 -15.33 -10.43 7.83
CA LEU A 25 -14.49 -9.24 7.79
C LEU A 25 -15.00 -8.30 6.69
N ALA A 26 -14.89 -6.99 6.94
CA ALA A 26 -15.27 -5.92 6.02
C ALA A 26 -14.13 -4.90 5.91
N GLY A 27 -13.97 -4.35 4.72
CA GLY A 27 -12.85 -3.48 4.39
C GLY A 27 -13.00 -2.84 3.02
N ALA A 28 -12.06 -1.97 2.67
CA ALA A 28 -12.12 -1.21 1.42
C ALA A 28 -10.74 -0.92 0.83
N PHE A 29 -10.75 -0.66 -0.47
CA PHE A 29 -9.63 -0.07 -1.22
C PHE A 29 -9.56 1.44 -0.89
N TYR A 30 -8.68 1.83 0.04
CA TYR A 30 -8.66 3.20 0.58
C TYR A 30 -7.32 3.63 1.20
N GLY A 31 -7.08 4.93 1.36
CA GLY A 31 -5.95 5.45 2.15
C GLY A 31 -4.59 5.50 1.44
N TYR A 32 -4.55 5.79 0.15
CA TYR A 32 -3.32 5.68 -0.67
C TYR A 32 -2.42 6.92 -0.55
N LEU A 33 -2.27 7.43 0.66
CA LEU A 33 -1.61 8.70 0.94
C LEU A 33 -0.14 8.73 0.48
N MET A 34 0.50 7.56 0.44
CA MET A 34 1.91 7.46 0.07
C MET A 34 2.15 7.42 -1.46
N GLU A 35 1.10 7.43 -2.28
CA GLU A 35 1.24 7.22 -3.74
C GLU A 35 0.39 8.18 -4.61
N LEU A 36 -0.73 8.72 -4.12
CA LEU A 36 -1.68 9.48 -4.95
C LEU A 36 -1.21 10.86 -5.43
N SER A 37 -0.09 11.36 -4.93
CA SER A 37 0.55 12.55 -5.49
C SER A 37 1.05 12.32 -6.91
N TRP A 38 1.23 11.06 -7.27
CA TRP A 38 1.59 10.60 -8.59
C TRP A 38 0.38 10.60 -9.54
N ASN A 39 0.53 11.12 -10.77
CA ASN A 39 -0.41 10.89 -11.87
C ASN A 39 0.15 9.98 -13.00
N SER A 40 -0.74 9.26 -13.68
CA SER A 40 -0.45 8.24 -14.70
C SER A 40 0.44 8.70 -15.87
N GLY A 41 0.67 10.02 -16.03
CA GLY A 41 1.58 10.56 -17.03
C GLY A 41 3.05 10.16 -16.85
N PHE A 42 3.53 9.94 -15.63
CA PHE A 42 4.94 9.62 -15.37
C PHE A 42 5.34 8.21 -15.87
N PHE A 43 4.43 7.24 -15.80
CA PHE A 43 4.73 5.86 -16.20
C PHE A 43 4.67 5.66 -17.72
N ALA A 44 4.28 6.69 -18.46
CA ALA A 44 4.00 6.64 -19.89
C ALA A 44 3.11 5.42 -20.26
N GLU A 45 2.19 5.02 -19.38
CA GLU A 45 1.37 3.83 -19.59
C GLU A 45 0.41 4.01 -20.76
N TRP A 46 -0.05 5.23 -21.01
CA TRP A 46 -0.74 5.56 -22.24
C TRP A 46 -0.31 6.95 -22.72
N PRO A 47 0.82 7.07 -23.43
CA PRO A 47 1.36 8.37 -23.82
C PRO A 47 0.42 9.11 -24.79
N ASP A 48 -0.43 8.38 -25.51
CA ASP A 48 -1.46 8.92 -26.40
C ASP A 48 -2.73 9.40 -25.65
N ARG A 49 -2.89 9.04 -24.37
CA ARG A 49 -4.09 9.35 -23.56
C ARG A 49 -3.78 10.25 -22.35
N TRP A 50 -2.57 10.16 -21.81
CA TRP A 50 -2.16 10.85 -20.59
C TRP A 50 -0.84 11.58 -20.82
N ARG A 51 -0.78 12.79 -20.28
CA ARG A 51 0.45 13.57 -20.15
C ARG A 51 0.77 13.72 -18.68
N GLU A 52 2.05 13.92 -18.39
CA GLU A 52 2.48 14.33 -17.05
C GLU A 52 1.69 15.57 -16.64
N SER A 53 1.09 15.51 -15.45
CA SER A 53 0.36 16.62 -14.85
C SER A 53 1.23 17.23 -13.76
N ASP A 54 1.30 18.56 -13.72
CA ASP A 54 1.93 19.31 -12.63
C ASP A 54 1.06 19.35 -11.36
N TYR A 55 -0.12 18.71 -11.40
CA TYR A 55 -1.06 18.63 -10.30
C TYR A 55 -1.23 17.22 -9.72
N SER A 56 -1.17 17.15 -8.39
CA SER A 56 -1.39 16.01 -7.53
C SER A 56 -2.85 15.55 -7.63
N THR A 57 -3.10 14.26 -7.42
CA THR A 57 -4.47 13.73 -7.35
C THR A 57 -4.97 13.59 -5.92
N THR A 58 -4.08 13.74 -4.92
CA THR A 58 -4.35 13.47 -3.51
C THR A 58 -5.61 14.16 -3.01
N GLN A 59 -5.73 15.49 -3.11
CA GLN A 59 -6.88 16.24 -2.56
C GLN A 59 -8.23 15.92 -3.25
N ARG A 60 -8.21 15.43 -4.49
CA ARG A 60 -9.42 15.11 -5.27
C ARG A 60 -9.72 13.62 -5.38
N SER A 61 -8.85 12.78 -4.81
CA SER A 61 -8.98 11.32 -4.87
C SER A 61 -10.08 10.79 -3.96
N GLY A 62 -10.34 11.51 -2.86
CA GLY A 62 -11.22 11.06 -1.79
C GLY A 62 -10.58 10.08 -0.81
N HIS A 63 -9.25 9.86 -0.85
CA HIS A 63 -8.52 8.92 0.02
C HIS A 63 -7.94 9.52 1.32
N LEU A 64 -8.11 10.82 1.56
CA LEU A 64 -7.74 11.51 2.80
C LEU A 64 -8.75 11.19 3.92
N GLY A 65 -8.45 11.54 5.17
CA GLY A 65 -9.34 11.31 6.32
C GLY A 65 -9.29 9.86 6.80
N LEU A 66 -8.06 9.34 6.95
CA LEU A 66 -7.79 7.98 7.41
C LEU A 66 -8.10 7.78 8.90
N ASP A 67 -8.01 8.83 9.72
CA ASP A 67 -8.41 8.85 11.14
C ASP A 67 -9.80 8.22 11.33
N LYS A 68 -10.79 8.71 10.59
CA LYS A 68 -12.18 8.26 10.63
C LYS A 68 -12.34 6.79 10.23
N ILE A 69 -11.53 6.33 9.28
CA ILE A 69 -11.50 4.93 8.83
C ILE A 69 -10.87 4.03 9.89
N PHE A 70 -9.78 4.49 10.52
CA PHE A 70 -9.06 3.77 11.56
C PHE A 70 -9.87 3.67 12.86
N ASP A 71 -10.61 4.70 13.23
CA ASP A 71 -11.49 4.70 14.41
C ASP A 71 -12.76 3.85 14.24
N SER A 72 -13.13 3.55 13.00
CA SER A 72 -14.36 2.80 12.73
C SER A 72 -14.26 1.34 13.18
N GLN A 73 -15.11 0.94 14.12
CA GLN A 73 -15.25 -0.46 14.56
C GLN A 73 -15.75 -1.42 13.47
N TYR A 74 -16.30 -0.89 12.37
CA TYR A 74 -16.90 -1.70 11.31
C TYR A 74 -15.90 -2.14 10.24
N ILE A 75 -14.73 -1.52 10.20
CA ILE A 75 -13.67 -1.78 9.23
C ILE A 75 -12.60 -2.63 9.90
N ASP A 76 -12.31 -3.81 9.35
CA ASP A 76 -11.25 -4.70 9.86
C ASP A 76 -9.97 -4.62 9.03
N PHE A 77 -10.09 -4.29 7.74
CA PHE A 77 -8.95 -4.24 6.84
C PHE A 77 -9.06 -3.16 5.78
N LEU A 78 -7.91 -2.74 5.27
CA LEU A 78 -7.79 -1.92 4.07
C LEU A 78 -7.00 -2.66 3.00
N VAL A 79 -7.29 -2.33 1.75
CA VAL A 79 -6.58 -2.87 0.59
C VAL A 79 -5.93 -1.73 -0.16
N SER A 80 -4.73 -1.92 -0.67
CA SER A 80 -4.16 -1.08 -1.72
C SER A 80 -3.41 -1.95 -2.70
N PRO A 81 -3.18 -1.49 -3.93
CA PRO A 81 -2.09 -2.04 -4.72
C PRO A 81 -0.74 -1.76 -4.04
N TYR A 82 0.33 -2.37 -4.54
CA TYR A 82 1.69 -1.99 -4.15
C TYR A 82 2.13 -0.72 -4.88
N SER A 83 3.09 0.02 -4.32
CA SER A 83 3.65 1.20 -4.96
C SER A 83 4.16 0.89 -6.36
N TYR A 84 3.76 1.72 -7.31
CA TYR A 84 4.10 1.49 -8.71
C TYR A 84 5.48 2.05 -9.07
N GLY A 85 6.19 2.70 -8.15
CA GLY A 85 7.54 3.22 -8.43
C GLY A 85 8.54 2.17 -8.91
N PHE A 86 8.42 0.93 -8.45
CA PHE A 86 9.31 -0.17 -8.87
C PHE A 86 8.55 -1.40 -9.37
N ARG A 87 7.63 -1.22 -10.35
CA ARG A 87 6.90 -2.36 -10.96
C ARG A 87 7.83 -3.43 -11.57
N GLY A 88 8.93 -3.01 -12.20
CA GLY A 88 9.92 -3.93 -12.81
C GLY A 88 10.94 -4.48 -11.82
N ILE A 89 12.05 -5.05 -12.31
CA ILE A 89 13.15 -5.56 -11.48
C ILE A 89 13.83 -4.44 -10.68
N GLY A 90 14.20 -4.75 -9.43
CA GLY A 90 14.95 -3.86 -8.52
C GLY A 90 14.02 -3.05 -7.59
N GLY A 91 14.59 -2.31 -6.63
CA GLY A 91 13.80 -1.50 -5.70
C GLY A 91 12.98 -2.30 -4.69
N GLU A 92 11.91 -1.70 -4.18
CA GLU A 92 11.01 -2.26 -3.16
C GLU A 92 9.55 -2.35 -3.67
N SER A 93 8.63 -2.83 -2.83
CA SER A 93 7.21 -2.99 -3.19
C SER A 93 6.26 -2.64 -2.03
N PRO A 94 6.33 -1.44 -1.45
CA PRO A 94 5.56 -1.09 -0.25
C PRO A 94 4.07 -0.91 -0.55
N SER A 95 3.20 -1.05 0.45
CA SER A 95 1.80 -0.63 0.35
C SER A 95 1.69 0.88 0.09
N MET A 96 0.58 1.32 -0.50
CA MET A 96 0.28 2.76 -0.64
C MET A 96 -0.27 3.40 0.64
N ILE A 97 -0.59 2.57 1.64
CA ILE A 97 -1.17 2.95 2.94
C ILE A 97 -0.06 3.03 4.01
N PRO A 98 -0.11 3.99 4.96
CA PRO A 98 0.72 3.98 6.18
C PRO A 98 0.33 2.79 7.06
N ALA A 99 0.94 1.63 6.80
CA ALA A 99 0.49 0.36 7.36
C ALA A 99 0.74 0.23 8.86
N GLU A 100 1.74 0.91 9.40
CA GLU A 100 2.02 0.86 10.82
C GLU A 100 0.98 1.62 11.65
N SER A 101 0.39 2.70 11.12
CA SER A 101 -0.81 3.33 11.67
C SER A 101 -2.00 2.39 11.67
N ALA A 102 -2.29 1.77 10.52
CA ALA A 102 -3.40 0.82 10.41
C ALA A 102 -3.28 -0.27 11.49
N ARG A 103 -2.07 -0.78 11.74
CA ARG A 103 -1.80 -1.75 12.80
C ARG A 103 -2.05 -1.22 14.22
N LEU A 104 -1.73 0.04 14.53
CA LEU A 104 -2.03 0.65 15.84
C LEU A 104 -3.54 0.62 16.13
N HIS A 105 -4.34 0.80 15.08
CA HIS A 105 -5.81 0.79 15.12
C HIS A 105 -6.43 -0.60 14.89
N GLY A 106 -5.62 -1.66 14.97
CA GLY A 106 -6.08 -3.04 14.80
C GLY A 106 -6.59 -3.38 13.40
N LYS A 107 -6.23 -2.58 12.39
CA LYS A 107 -6.60 -2.79 10.99
C LYS A 107 -5.54 -3.62 10.28
N PHE A 108 -6.01 -4.60 9.52
CA PHE A 108 -5.14 -5.41 8.66
C PHE A 108 -4.96 -4.74 7.30
N ILE A 109 -3.76 -4.81 6.73
CA ILE A 109 -3.50 -4.33 5.36
C ILE A 109 -3.36 -5.53 4.44
N ILE A 110 -4.10 -5.53 3.33
CA ILE A 110 -3.93 -6.47 2.23
C ILE A 110 -3.33 -5.71 1.06
N VAL A 111 -2.20 -6.18 0.54
CA VAL A 111 -1.62 -5.63 -0.68
C VAL A 111 -2.09 -6.45 -1.87
N GLU A 112 -2.75 -5.78 -2.81
CA GLU A 112 -3.01 -6.28 -4.15
C GLU A 112 -1.73 -6.19 -4.98
N ASP A 113 -1.22 -7.35 -5.38
CA ASP A 113 -0.07 -7.45 -6.27
C ASP A 113 -0.53 -7.75 -7.69
N ASP A 114 -0.82 -6.66 -8.40
CA ASP A 114 -1.12 -6.64 -9.83
C ASP A 114 0.16 -6.63 -10.69
N VAL A 115 1.29 -7.16 -10.20
CA VAL A 115 2.55 -7.24 -10.96
C VAL A 115 2.34 -7.75 -12.38
N ARG A 116 2.98 -7.07 -13.33
CA ARG A 116 3.01 -7.46 -14.74
C ARG A 116 4.03 -8.57 -14.96
N LEU A 117 3.54 -9.79 -15.13
CA LEU A 117 4.34 -10.98 -15.39
C LEU A 117 4.71 -11.06 -16.88
N HIS A 118 5.67 -11.92 -17.18
CA HIS A 118 6.20 -12.09 -18.54
C HIS A 118 5.21 -12.69 -19.54
N GLU A 119 4.18 -13.40 -19.06
CA GLU A 119 3.11 -13.94 -19.91
C GLU A 119 1.98 -12.93 -20.16
N ASP A 120 1.97 -11.79 -19.47
CA ASP A 120 0.85 -10.85 -19.54
C ASP A 120 0.80 -10.19 -20.93
N SER A 121 -0.31 -10.43 -21.63
CA SER A 121 -0.60 -9.81 -22.93
C SER A 121 -1.35 -8.49 -22.80
N TYR A 122 -1.97 -8.26 -21.64
CA TYR A 122 -2.73 -7.07 -21.31
C TYR A 122 -1.78 -6.08 -20.62
N HIS A 123 -1.26 -5.11 -21.39
CA HIS A 123 -0.33 -4.04 -20.96
C HIS A 123 1.17 -4.43 -20.87
N ALA A 124 1.79 -4.69 -22.02
CA ALA A 124 3.25 -4.75 -22.15
C ALA A 124 3.91 -3.36 -22.02
N GLN A 125 3.89 -2.83 -20.79
CA GLN A 125 4.21 -1.45 -20.47
C GLN A 125 5.25 -1.39 -19.34
N TYR A 126 5.39 -0.21 -18.72
CA TYR A 126 6.28 0.04 -17.60
C TYR A 126 6.24 -1.11 -16.57
N GLY A 127 7.42 -1.65 -16.27
CA GLY A 127 7.61 -2.65 -15.24
C GLY A 127 7.16 -4.07 -15.55
N GLN A 128 6.81 -4.42 -16.80
CA GLN A 128 6.60 -5.82 -17.16
C GLN A 128 7.90 -6.64 -17.07
N ALA A 129 7.81 -7.82 -16.46
CA ALA A 129 8.89 -8.80 -16.46
C ALA A 129 9.20 -9.29 -17.89
N LYS A 130 10.47 -9.37 -18.27
CA LYS A 130 10.89 -9.79 -19.63
C LYS A 130 10.83 -11.29 -19.84
N ASN A 131 10.88 -12.07 -18.77
CA ASN A 131 10.94 -13.52 -18.79
C ASN A 131 10.52 -14.10 -17.44
N LEU A 132 10.36 -15.43 -17.41
CA LEU A 132 9.97 -16.17 -16.21
C LEU A 132 10.87 -15.87 -15.00
N GLN A 133 12.19 -15.74 -15.20
CA GLN A 133 13.11 -15.50 -14.10
C GLN A 133 12.88 -14.12 -13.46
N GLU A 134 12.59 -13.11 -14.27
CA GLU A 134 12.22 -11.79 -13.75
C GLU A 134 10.88 -11.84 -13.00
N SER A 135 9.87 -12.52 -13.55
CA SER A 135 8.59 -12.75 -12.86
C SER A 135 8.77 -13.38 -11.48
N ILE A 136 9.58 -14.45 -11.39
CA ILE A 136 9.88 -15.12 -10.12
C ILE A 136 10.59 -14.17 -9.15
N THR A 137 11.50 -13.34 -9.66
CA THR A 137 12.27 -12.41 -8.84
C THR A 137 11.37 -11.31 -8.26
N ILE A 138 10.48 -10.74 -9.08
CA ILE A 138 9.55 -9.70 -8.63
C ILE A 138 8.56 -10.28 -7.62
N LEU A 139 7.95 -11.45 -7.90
CA LEU A 139 7.03 -12.12 -6.97
C LEU A 139 7.68 -12.37 -5.59
N ARG A 140 8.94 -12.79 -5.57
CA ARG A 140 9.70 -12.98 -4.32
C ARG A 140 9.98 -11.67 -3.60
N ARG A 141 10.42 -10.64 -4.33
CA ARG A 141 10.66 -9.31 -3.77
C ARG A 141 9.39 -8.75 -3.12
N ASN A 142 8.29 -8.76 -3.86
CA ASN A 142 7.00 -8.23 -3.40
C ASN A 142 6.52 -9.00 -2.17
N PHE A 143 6.47 -10.32 -2.24
CA PHE A 143 6.09 -11.15 -1.10
C PHE A 143 6.96 -10.90 0.14
N ASN A 144 8.28 -10.78 -0.03
CA ASN A 144 9.19 -10.52 1.07
C ASN A 144 8.89 -9.19 1.76
N GLN A 145 8.50 -8.15 1.02
CA GLN A 145 8.05 -6.88 1.59
C GLN A 145 6.84 -7.11 2.49
N TYR A 146 5.79 -7.75 1.97
CA TYR A 146 4.53 -7.87 2.70
C TYR A 146 4.66 -8.76 3.93
N VAL A 147 5.34 -9.90 3.80
CA VAL A 147 5.46 -10.86 4.92
C VAL A 147 6.29 -10.29 6.07
N THR A 148 7.32 -9.49 5.77
CA THR A 148 8.19 -8.87 6.80
C THR A 148 7.55 -7.66 7.46
N HIS A 149 6.64 -6.96 6.78
CA HIS A 149 5.82 -5.88 7.35
C HIS A 149 4.51 -6.38 7.97
N GLY A 150 4.28 -7.69 7.98
CA GLY A 150 3.11 -8.29 8.60
C GLY A 150 1.79 -8.12 7.83
N GLN A 151 1.88 -7.77 6.55
CA GLN A 151 0.75 -7.49 5.66
C GLN A 151 0.24 -8.75 4.95
N GLY A 152 -1.02 -8.70 4.51
CA GLY A 152 -1.64 -9.68 3.64
C GLY A 152 -1.18 -9.51 2.19
N TYR A 153 -1.14 -10.62 1.46
CA TYR A 153 -0.74 -10.66 0.06
C TYR A 153 -1.86 -11.28 -0.77
N TRP A 154 -2.36 -10.55 -1.74
CA TRP A 154 -3.36 -11.03 -2.69
C TRP A 154 -2.92 -10.73 -4.12
N ARG A 155 -3.17 -11.65 -5.05
CA ARG A 155 -3.00 -11.41 -6.48
C ARG A 155 -4.04 -12.17 -7.29
N PRO A 156 -4.34 -11.70 -8.51
CA PRO A 156 -5.10 -12.50 -9.49
C PRO A 156 -4.43 -13.85 -9.78
N ALA A 157 -5.23 -14.83 -10.21
CA ALA A 157 -4.71 -16.11 -10.66
C ALA A 157 -3.82 -15.95 -11.92
N THR A 158 -2.89 -16.89 -12.12
CA THR A 158 -2.12 -17.01 -13.37
C THR A 158 -2.35 -18.39 -13.98
N ASP A 159 -2.40 -18.44 -15.31
CA ASP A 159 -2.42 -19.67 -16.09
C ASP A 159 -1.01 -20.26 -16.32
N GLU A 160 0.06 -19.54 -15.99
CA GLU A 160 1.44 -20.00 -16.13
C GLU A 160 1.79 -21.04 -15.06
N LYS A 161 1.72 -22.31 -15.48
CA LYS A 161 1.98 -23.48 -14.64
C LYS A 161 3.37 -23.45 -14.00
N LYS A 162 4.36 -22.83 -14.65
CA LYS A 162 5.73 -22.74 -14.10
C LYS A 162 5.82 -21.83 -12.87
N LEU A 163 4.86 -20.92 -12.67
CA LEU A 163 4.80 -20.08 -11.47
C LEU A 163 4.12 -20.77 -10.29
N LEU A 164 3.31 -21.82 -10.51
CA LEU A 164 2.60 -22.52 -9.43
C LEU A 164 3.50 -23.04 -8.30
N PRO A 165 4.67 -23.67 -8.57
CA PRO A 165 5.57 -24.09 -7.50
C PRO A 165 6.12 -22.90 -6.68
N VAL A 166 6.34 -21.75 -7.33
CA VAL A 166 6.79 -20.53 -6.65
C VAL A 166 5.69 -20.01 -5.75
N LEU A 167 4.46 -19.86 -6.27
CA LEU A 167 3.31 -19.40 -5.50
C LEU A 167 2.99 -20.32 -4.32
N LYS A 168 3.10 -21.64 -4.50
CA LYS A 168 2.98 -22.61 -3.42
C LYS A 168 4.04 -22.36 -2.34
N ARG A 169 5.30 -22.15 -2.74
CA ARG A 169 6.38 -21.86 -1.80
C ARG A 169 6.15 -20.54 -1.03
N LEU A 170 5.65 -19.50 -1.69
CA LEU A 170 5.32 -18.24 -1.01
C LEU A 170 4.23 -18.47 0.06
N ASN A 171 3.19 -19.26 -0.25
CA ASN A 171 2.16 -19.63 0.73
C ASN A 171 2.71 -20.43 1.92
N GLU A 172 3.63 -21.38 1.68
CA GLU A 172 4.30 -22.13 2.75
C GLU A 172 5.08 -21.18 3.67
N VAL A 173 5.83 -20.22 3.11
CA VAL A 173 6.58 -19.23 3.89
C VAL A 173 5.64 -18.29 4.65
N GLY A 174 4.55 -17.85 4.02
CA GLY A 174 3.55 -17.01 4.69
C GLY A 174 2.89 -17.74 5.86
N THR A 175 2.56 -19.02 5.68
CA THR A 175 2.01 -19.87 6.75
C THR A 175 3.01 -20.04 7.90
N PHE A 176 4.29 -20.25 7.59
CA PHE A 176 5.35 -20.30 8.61
C PHE A 176 5.47 -18.97 9.36
N ALA A 177 5.41 -17.83 8.67
CA ALA A 177 5.52 -16.51 9.29
C ALA A 177 4.38 -16.18 10.27
N LEU A 178 3.22 -16.84 10.16
CA LEU A 178 2.15 -16.72 11.17
C LEU A 178 2.54 -17.32 12.53
N GLN A 179 3.58 -18.15 12.58
CA GLN A 179 4.06 -18.81 13.80
C GLN A 179 5.25 -18.09 14.45
N THR A 180 5.70 -16.97 13.88
CA THR A 180 6.86 -16.21 14.38
C THR A 180 6.42 -14.94 15.12
N ASP A 181 7.27 -14.41 16.00
CA ASP A 181 7.05 -13.07 16.56
C ASP A 181 7.14 -12.02 15.45
N ARG A 182 6.11 -11.19 15.34
CA ARG A 182 6.00 -10.12 14.33
C ARG A 182 5.93 -8.73 14.99
N ALA A 183 6.43 -8.60 16.22
CA ALA A 183 6.54 -7.32 16.88
C ALA A 183 7.39 -6.34 16.03
N PRO A 184 6.98 -5.08 15.90
CA PRO A 184 7.78 -4.08 15.19
C PRO A 184 9.13 -3.87 15.86
N ILE A 185 10.17 -3.76 15.02
CA ILE A 185 11.57 -3.53 15.43
C ILE A 185 12.15 -2.22 14.89
N ALA A 186 11.31 -1.35 14.31
CA ALA A 186 11.77 -0.08 13.75
C ALA A 186 12.40 0.82 14.82
N GLU A 187 13.47 1.50 14.42
CA GLU A 187 14.22 2.46 15.25
C GLU A 187 13.90 3.90 14.85
N ILE A 188 13.22 4.10 13.71
CA ILE A 188 12.83 5.42 13.21
C ILE A 188 11.34 5.47 12.92
N ALA A 189 10.68 6.46 13.50
CA ALA A 189 9.33 6.85 13.13
C ALA A 189 9.38 7.91 12.02
N VAL A 190 8.67 7.65 10.93
CA VAL A 190 8.40 8.63 9.87
C VAL A 190 6.95 9.06 10.01
N LEU A 191 6.71 10.35 10.17
CA LEU A 191 5.38 10.91 10.39
C LEU A 191 4.84 11.50 9.09
N LEU A 192 3.64 11.09 8.73
CA LEU A 192 2.84 11.61 7.64
C LEU A 192 1.64 12.36 8.22
N ASP A 193 1.44 13.60 7.81
CA ASP A 193 0.25 14.37 8.19
C ASP A 193 -0.81 14.23 7.09
N ASP A 194 -1.92 13.56 7.40
CA ASP A 194 -3.05 13.41 6.46
C ASP A 194 -3.80 14.74 6.30
N GLU A 195 -3.86 15.55 7.37
CA GLU A 195 -4.56 16.84 7.36
C GLU A 195 -3.81 17.88 6.52
N SER A 196 -2.47 17.83 6.49
CA SER A 196 -1.67 18.81 5.75
C SER A 196 -2.02 18.84 4.26
N PHE A 197 -2.40 17.70 3.67
CA PHE A 197 -2.81 17.63 2.27
C PHE A 197 -3.99 18.56 1.92
N TYR A 198 -4.88 18.88 2.87
CA TYR A 198 -5.99 19.83 2.64
C TYR A 198 -5.51 21.28 2.52
N TYR A 199 -4.36 21.61 3.09
CA TYR A 199 -3.82 22.97 3.13
C TYR A 199 -2.65 23.19 2.17
N GLU A 200 -2.03 22.10 1.71
CA GLU A 200 -0.92 22.13 0.78
C GLU A 200 -1.34 22.50 -0.65
N THR A 201 -0.36 22.88 -1.46
CA THR A 201 -0.60 23.13 -2.88
C THR A 201 -1.02 21.83 -3.58
N VAL A 202 -1.95 21.93 -4.53
CA VAL A 202 -2.28 20.79 -5.41
C VAL A 202 -1.18 20.47 -6.42
N LYS A 203 -0.01 21.13 -6.35
CA LYS A 203 1.13 20.85 -7.22
C LYS A 203 2.00 19.73 -6.66
N ASN A 204 2.51 18.86 -7.51
CA ASN A 204 3.31 17.71 -7.09
C ASN A 204 4.72 18.09 -6.59
N ASN A 205 5.10 19.37 -6.67
CA ASN A 205 6.43 19.84 -6.30
C ASN A 205 6.74 19.79 -4.80
N LEU A 206 5.76 19.43 -3.96
CA LEU A 206 5.91 19.16 -2.53
C LEU A 206 5.80 17.65 -2.24
N ASP A 207 4.66 17.05 -2.53
CA ASP A 207 4.35 15.66 -2.18
C ASP A 207 5.29 14.64 -2.87
N VAL A 208 5.64 14.86 -4.14
CA VAL A 208 6.51 13.93 -4.87
C VAL A 208 7.91 13.87 -4.27
N PRO A 209 8.62 14.99 -4.02
CA PRO A 209 9.92 14.91 -3.36
C PRO A 209 9.83 14.47 -1.89
N LEU A 210 8.85 14.98 -1.12
CA LEU A 210 8.82 14.76 0.34
C LEU A 210 8.22 13.43 0.77
N ILE A 211 7.31 12.85 -0.01
CA ILE A 211 6.62 11.61 0.36
C ILE A 211 7.09 10.50 -0.57
N PHE A 212 6.83 10.64 -1.86
CA PHE A 212 7.05 9.55 -2.81
C PHE A 212 8.53 9.21 -2.99
N ARG A 213 9.38 10.19 -3.37
CA ARG A 213 10.83 9.98 -3.53
C ARG A 213 11.51 9.71 -2.20
N GLN A 214 11.09 10.40 -1.13
CA GLN A 214 11.64 10.13 0.19
C GLN A 214 11.43 8.65 0.56
N LYS A 215 10.22 8.12 0.41
CA LYS A 215 9.91 6.71 0.69
C LYS A 215 10.73 5.76 -0.19
N LEU A 216 10.61 5.91 -1.51
CA LEU A 216 11.15 4.93 -2.46
C LEU A 216 12.65 5.04 -2.73
N GLU A 217 13.26 6.21 -2.53
CA GLU A 217 14.66 6.45 -2.85
C GLU A 217 15.50 6.77 -1.62
N GLY A 218 14.91 7.45 -0.63
CA GLY A 218 15.60 7.87 0.59
C GLY A 218 15.54 6.81 1.69
N LEU A 219 14.34 6.55 2.21
CA LEU A 219 14.12 5.74 3.41
C LEU A 219 14.65 4.31 3.26
N ILE A 220 14.52 3.70 2.08
CA ILE A 220 15.06 2.34 1.88
C ILE A 220 16.58 2.25 1.81
N ARG A 221 17.30 3.38 1.69
CA ARG A 221 18.76 3.39 1.46
C ARG A 221 19.56 3.87 2.67
N PHE A 222 18.94 4.43 3.70
CA PHE A 222 19.69 5.03 4.80
C PHE A 222 20.16 4.00 5.86
N GLY A 223 19.68 2.75 5.79
CA GLY A 223 20.31 1.61 6.47
C GLY A 223 19.79 1.27 7.88
N ALA A 224 18.67 1.84 8.31
CA ALA A 224 18.01 1.45 9.57
C ALA A 224 16.51 1.14 9.35
N PRO A 225 15.91 0.29 10.20
CA PRO A 225 14.50 -0.05 10.08
C PRO A 225 13.62 1.14 10.49
N PHE A 226 12.62 1.45 9.67
CA PHE A 226 11.68 2.56 9.91
C PHE A 226 10.23 2.08 9.87
N SER A 227 9.33 2.88 10.40
CA SER A 227 7.88 2.68 10.35
C SER A 227 7.18 3.98 10.03
N THR A 228 6.13 3.92 9.21
CA THR A 228 5.40 5.12 8.75
C THR A 228 4.10 5.23 9.52
N TYR A 229 3.93 6.34 10.24
CA TYR A 229 2.76 6.63 11.07
C TYR A 229 2.09 7.91 10.61
N LEU A 230 0.80 8.03 10.88
CA LEU A 230 0.08 9.29 10.87
C LEU A 230 0.58 10.16 12.03
N LEU A 231 0.63 11.47 11.80
CA LEU A 231 1.01 12.44 12.82
C LEU A 231 0.05 12.37 14.03
N ASP A 232 -1.24 12.16 13.78
CA ASP A 232 -2.26 12.05 14.84
C ASP A 232 -1.97 10.89 15.80
N ASP A 233 -1.58 9.72 15.29
CA ASP A 233 -1.19 8.58 16.14
C ASP A 233 -0.04 8.94 17.10
N PHE A 234 0.88 9.78 16.64
CA PHE A 234 2.00 10.26 17.45
C PHE A 234 1.52 11.26 18.51
N ILE A 235 0.67 12.21 18.13
CA ILE A 235 0.09 13.23 19.04
C ILE A 235 -0.75 12.55 20.13
N GLU A 236 -1.51 11.51 19.79
CA GLU A 236 -2.33 10.72 20.71
C GLU A 236 -1.51 9.77 21.61
N GLY A 237 -0.21 9.64 21.35
CA GLY A 237 0.68 8.79 22.14
C GLY A 237 0.53 7.29 21.84
N LEU A 238 -0.06 6.93 20.69
CA LEU A 238 -0.16 5.53 20.24
C LEU A 238 1.19 5.00 19.71
N VAL A 239 2.01 5.89 19.17
CA VAL A 239 3.35 5.56 18.66
C VAL A 239 4.30 5.26 19.83
N ARG A 240 4.89 4.06 19.83
CA ARG A 240 5.84 3.64 20.87
C ARG A 240 7.14 4.44 20.78
N PRO A 241 7.88 4.59 21.89
CA PRO A 241 9.24 5.12 21.83
C PRO A 241 10.10 4.27 20.88
N HIS A 242 10.71 4.92 19.90
CA HIS A 242 11.73 4.31 19.04
C HIS A 242 13.11 4.52 19.69
N LYS A 243 14.07 3.63 19.40
CA LYS A 243 15.39 3.61 20.06
C LYS A 243 16.38 4.61 19.47
#